data_AF-A0A524ACI4-F1
#
_entry.id   AF-A0A524ACI4-F1
#
_cell.length_a   1.000
_cell.length_b   1.000
_cell.length_c   1.000
_cell.angle_alpha   90.00
_cell.angle_beta   90.00
_cell.angle_gamma   90.00
#
_symmetry.space_group_name_H-M   'P 1'
#
loop_
_entity.id
_entity.type
_entity.pdbx_description
1 polymer ?
#
loop_
_entity_poly.entity_id
_entity_poly.type
_entity_poly.pdbx_seq_one_letter_code
_entity_poly.pdbx_strand_id
1 'polypeptide(L)'
;RIEEVCGDEVLRRIKCGEYISRKEQLGKYYQRALQVRTLLRREFEEALDRVDVIVGPTVPKLPHELGTKLSPAEMRAYDYLTSPISLAGTCAGVIKAGEVDGIPVGLQVQGKVLGEGTVLRVMHALEAVK
;
A
#
# COMPACT_ATOMS: atom_id res chain seq x y z
N ARG A 1 -1.86 24.87 -20.53
CA ARG A 1 -1.88 24.83 -19.04
C ARG A 1 -1.89 23.39 -18.57
N ILE A 2 -1.60 23.08 -17.29
CA ILE A 2 -1.55 21.66 -16.84
C ILE A 2 -2.91 20.95 -17.01
N GLU A 3 -4.00 21.70 -16.99
CA GLU A 3 -5.36 21.20 -17.24
C GLU A 3 -5.61 20.77 -18.70
N GLU A 4 -4.75 21.19 -19.64
CA GLU A 4 -4.90 20.90 -21.08
C GLU A 4 -4.01 19.73 -21.53
N VAL A 5 -3.09 19.27 -20.68
CA VAL A 5 -2.07 18.26 -21.03
C VAL A 5 -2.13 17.00 -20.16
N CYS A 6 -2.87 17.03 -19.05
CA CYS A 6 -3.00 15.89 -18.14
C CYS A 6 -4.37 15.21 -18.27
N GLY A 7 -4.39 13.88 -18.17
CA GLY A 7 -5.63 13.12 -18.00
C GLY A 7 -6.30 13.37 -16.65
N ASP A 8 -7.56 12.98 -16.53
CA ASP A 8 -8.44 13.31 -15.40
C ASP A 8 -7.88 12.91 -14.03
N GLU A 9 -7.25 11.74 -13.90
CA GLU A 9 -6.72 11.26 -12.61
C GLU A 9 -5.46 12.04 -12.18
N VAL A 10 -4.57 12.35 -13.12
CA VAL A 10 -3.38 13.17 -12.86
C VAL A 10 -3.81 14.56 -12.42
N LEU A 11 -4.74 15.17 -13.16
CA LEU A 11 -5.27 16.49 -12.83
C LEU A 11 -5.96 16.51 -11.46
N ARG A 12 -6.74 15.46 -11.14
CA ARG A 12 -7.38 15.29 -9.82
C ARG A 12 -6.35 15.27 -8.69
N ARG A 13 -5.27 14.49 -8.82
CA ARG A 13 -4.21 14.41 -7.79
C ARG A 13 -3.48 15.74 -7.60
N ILE A 14 -3.15 16.44 -8.68
CA ILE A 14 -2.48 17.75 -8.63
C ILE A 14 -3.38 18.77 -7.90
N LYS A 15 -4.65 18.88 -8.29
CA LYS A 15 -5.61 19.81 -7.64
C LYS A 15 -5.84 19.46 -6.18
N CYS A 16 -5.94 18.19 -5.81
CA CYS A 16 -6.01 17.77 -4.41
C CYS A 16 -4.76 18.16 -3.63
N GLY A 17 -3.57 17.91 -4.19
CA GLY A 17 -2.31 18.30 -3.57
C GLY A 17 -2.19 19.81 -3.38
N GLU A 18 -2.54 20.59 -4.39
CA GLU A 18 -2.60 22.05 -4.31
C GLU A 18 -3.58 22.52 -3.22
N TYR A 19 -4.79 21.95 -3.17
CA TYR A 19 -5.78 22.30 -2.16
C TYR A 19 -5.27 22.04 -0.73
N ILE A 20 -4.67 20.86 -0.50
CA ILE A 20 -4.07 20.50 0.78
C ILE A 20 -2.96 21.51 1.12
N SER A 21 -1.99 21.72 0.22
CA SER A 21 -0.88 22.65 0.43
C SER A 21 -1.32 24.08 0.73
N ARG A 22 -2.38 24.58 0.07
CA ARG A 22 -2.96 25.91 0.36
C ARG A 22 -3.63 25.95 1.74
N LYS A 23 -4.33 24.87 2.13
CA LYS A 23 -4.98 24.75 3.45
C LYS A 23 -4.00 24.46 4.59
N GLU A 24 -2.78 24.01 4.29
CA GLU A 24 -1.71 23.84 5.28
C GLU A 24 -1.20 25.13 5.90
N GLN A 25 -1.50 26.30 5.34
CA GLN A 25 -1.31 27.58 6.05
C GLN A 25 -2.08 27.64 7.38
N LEU A 26 -3.03 26.72 7.62
CA LEU A 26 -3.77 26.56 8.88
C LEU A 26 -3.36 25.31 9.70
N GLY A 27 -2.39 24.51 9.24
CA GLY A 27 -1.85 23.35 9.95
C GLY A 27 -2.84 22.21 10.25
N LYS A 28 -3.97 22.12 9.52
CA LYS A 28 -5.11 21.26 9.90
C LYS A 28 -5.00 19.80 9.46
N TYR A 29 -4.36 19.49 8.32
CA TYR A 29 -4.46 18.15 7.72
C TYR A 29 -3.12 17.42 7.62
N TYR A 30 -2.07 18.08 7.13
CA TYR A 30 -0.76 17.46 6.92
C TYR A 30 -0.07 17.11 8.23
N GLN A 31 -0.09 18.03 9.21
CA GLN A 31 0.45 17.75 10.55
C GLN A 31 -0.24 16.54 11.19
N ARG A 32 -1.56 16.43 11.06
CA ARG A 32 -2.30 15.28 11.56
C ARG A 32 -1.93 14.00 10.81
N ALA A 33 -1.77 14.07 9.48
CA ALA A 33 -1.33 12.93 8.68
C ALA A 33 0.09 12.46 9.07
N LEU A 34 1.02 13.38 9.34
CA LEU A 34 2.36 13.06 9.82
C LEU A 34 2.33 12.37 11.19
N GLN A 35 1.47 12.81 12.11
CA GLN A 35 1.26 12.14 13.41
C GLN A 35 0.77 10.71 13.22
N VAL A 36 -0.22 10.50 12.35
CA VAL A 36 -0.74 9.15 12.03
C VAL A 36 0.35 8.28 11.41
N ARG A 37 1.17 8.83 10.51
CA ARG A 37 2.32 8.12 9.92
C ARG A 37 3.31 7.67 11.00
N THR A 38 3.62 8.54 11.98
CA THR A 38 4.51 8.20 13.10
C THR A 38 3.93 7.08 13.96
N LEU A 39 2.63 7.14 14.28
CA LEU A 39 1.96 6.06 15.01
C LEU A 39 2.06 4.74 14.24
N LEU A 40 1.70 4.77 12.96
CA LEU A 40 1.71 3.58 12.11
C LEU A 40 3.10 2.94 12.05
N ARG A 41 4.16 3.74 11.86
CA ARG A 41 5.55 3.25 11.90
C ARG A 41 5.87 2.53 13.22
N ARG A 42 5.48 3.11 14.35
CA ARG A 42 5.73 2.51 15.68
C ARG A 42 4.99 1.18 15.84
N GLU A 43 3.72 1.11 15.44
CA GLU A 43 2.94 -0.14 15.54
C GLU A 43 3.56 -1.27 14.69
N PHE A 44 4.07 -0.94 13.50
CA PHE A 44 4.80 -1.89 12.66
C PHE A 44 6.12 -2.35 13.29
N GLU A 45 6.88 -1.43 13.87
CA GLU A 45 8.13 -1.73 14.58
C GLU A 45 7.88 -2.65 15.77
N GLU A 46 6.90 -2.31 16.63
CA GLU A 46 6.53 -3.12 17.79
C GLU A 46 6.01 -4.52 17.41
N ALA A 47 5.24 -4.62 16.31
CA ALA A 47 4.76 -5.91 15.81
C ALA A 47 5.92 -6.77 15.30
N LEU A 48 6.79 -6.20 14.47
CA LEU A 48 7.96 -6.90 13.90
C LEU A 48 9.05 -7.19 14.95
N ASP A 49 9.02 -6.58 16.13
CA ASP A 49 9.90 -7.00 17.23
C ASP A 49 9.50 -8.34 17.86
N ARG A 50 8.26 -8.79 17.61
CA ARG A 50 7.75 -10.07 18.14
C ARG A 50 7.79 -11.20 17.12
N VAL A 51 7.96 -10.89 15.84
CA VAL A 51 7.93 -11.85 14.73
C VAL A 51 8.96 -11.49 13.65
N ASP A 52 9.49 -12.47 12.93
CA ASP A 52 10.45 -12.20 11.86
C ASP A 52 9.83 -11.50 10.64
N VAL A 53 8.57 -11.85 10.34
CA VAL A 53 7.78 -11.31 9.24
C VAL A 53 6.30 -11.25 9.60
N ILE A 54 5.57 -10.34 8.97
CA ILE A 54 4.11 -10.28 8.96
C ILE A 54 3.63 -10.74 7.58
N VAL A 55 2.59 -11.58 7.55
CA VAL A 55 2.03 -12.10 6.30
C VAL A 55 0.55 -11.80 6.17
N GLY A 56 0.08 -11.53 4.95
CA GLY A 56 -1.31 -11.26 4.67
C GLY A 56 -1.61 -11.18 3.17
N PRO A 57 -2.88 -11.07 2.76
CA PRO A 57 -3.23 -10.87 1.35
C PRO A 57 -2.66 -9.54 0.84
N THR A 58 -2.23 -9.50 -0.42
CA THR A 58 -1.70 -8.26 -1.02
C THR A 58 -2.79 -7.23 -1.32
N VAL A 59 -3.94 -7.69 -1.80
CA VAL A 59 -5.07 -6.86 -2.23
C VAL A 59 -6.34 -7.45 -1.61
N PRO A 60 -7.25 -6.63 -1.07
CA PRO A 60 -8.42 -7.12 -0.33
C PRO A 60 -9.55 -7.67 -1.22
N LYS A 61 -9.42 -7.61 -2.54
CA LYS A 61 -10.43 -8.07 -3.51
C LYS A 61 -9.79 -8.55 -4.82
N LEU A 62 -10.57 -9.28 -5.59
CA LEU A 62 -10.21 -9.71 -6.94
C LEU A 62 -10.23 -8.51 -7.92
N PRO A 63 -9.50 -8.60 -9.05
CA PRO A 63 -9.53 -7.60 -10.10
C PRO A 63 -10.95 -7.40 -10.64
N HIS A 64 -11.24 -6.15 -11.02
CA HIS A 64 -12.47 -5.78 -11.72
C HIS A 64 -12.33 -6.02 -13.22
N GLU A 65 -13.45 -6.16 -13.92
CA GLU A 65 -13.46 -6.26 -15.37
C GLU A 65 -12.99 -4.96 -16.03
N LEU A 66 -12.23 -5.09 -17.12
CA LEU A 66 -11.79 -3.95 -17.91
C LEU A 66 -13.00 -3.15 -18.43
N GLY A 67 -12.90 -1.82 -18.36
CA GLY A 67 -13.99 -0.92 -18.73
C GLY A 67 -14.99 -0.66 -17.61
N THR A 68 -14.92 -1.39 -16.48
CA THR A 68 -15.72 -1.08 -15.29
C THR A 68 -15.34 0.30 -14.75
N LYS A 69 -16.32 1.21 -14.68
CA LYS A 69 -16.10 2.53 -14.08
C LYS A 69 -16.12 2.40 -12.57
N LEU A 70 -14.99 2.67 -11.94
CA LEU A 70 -14.85 2.73 -10.49
C LEU A 70 -14.82 4.18 -10.03
N SER A 71 -15.45 4.45 -8.89
CA SER A 71 -15.25 5.70 -8.17
C SER A 71 -13.80 5.81 -7.67
N PRO A 72 -13.31 7.04 -7.40
CA PRO A 72 -11.98 7.21 -6.83
C PRO A 72 -11.78 6.50 -5.48
N ALA A 73 -12.85 6.30 -4.71
CA ALA A 73 -12.80 5.57 -3.45
C ALA A 73 -12.60 4.06 -3.67
N GLU A 74 -13.34 3.48 -4.61
CA GLU A 74 -13.24 2.05 -4.96
C GLU A 74 -11.89 1.70 -5.60
N MET A 75 -11.30 2.62 -6.36
CA MET A 75 -9.96 2.46 -6.91
C MET A 75 -8.89 2.49 -5.81
N ARG A 76 -8.99 3.40 -4.84
CA ARG A 76 -8.04 3.46 -3.71
C ARG A 76 -8.15 2.26 -2.76
N ALA A 77 -9.31 1.60 -2.71
CA ALA A 77 -9.50 0.41 -1.87
C ALA A 77 -8.61 -0.78 -2.27
N TYR A 78 -8.07 -0.81 -3.49
CA TYR A 78 -7.09 -1.82 -3.89
C TYR A 78 -5.79 -1.73 -3.07
N ASP A 79 -5.41 -0.53 -2.63
CA ASP A 79 -4.14 -0.29 -1.92
C ASP A 79 -4.28 -0.25 -0.39
N TYR A 80 -5.40 -0.71 0.17
CA TYR A 80 -5.62 -0.67 1.63
C TYR A 80 -4.59 -1.48 2.42
N LEU A 81 -4.11 -2.58 1.86
CA LEU A 81 -3.15 -3.47 2.54
C LEU A 81 -1.70 -3.12 2.18
N THR A 82 -1.47 -2.42 1.07
CA THR A 82 -0.13 -2.06 0.59
C THR A 82 0.33 -0.68 1.05
N SER A 83 -0.59 0.30 1.15
CA SER A 83 -0.26 1.68 1.55
C SER A 83 0.36 1.79 2.95
N PRO A 84 -0.09 1.04 3.98
CA PRO A 84 0.51 1.11 5.32
C PRO A 84 2.02 0.83 5.31
N ILE A 85 2.49 -0.12 4.51
CA ILE A 85 3.90 -0.51 4.42
C ILE A 85 4.75 0.67 3.94
N SER A 86 4.32 1.34 2.86
CA SER A 86 5.02 2.52 2.33
C SER A 86 5.09 3.66 3.35
N LEU A 87 4.05 3.81 4.19
CA LEU A 87 4.01 4.82 5.25
C LEU A 87 4.87 4.44 6.47
N ALA A 88 4.94 3.15 6.80
CA ALA A 88 5.78 2.62 7.87
C ALA A 88 7.28 2.68 7.50
N GLY A 89 7.59 2.56 6.21
CA GLY A 89 8.97 2.49 5.71
C GLY A 89 9.62 1.11 5.87
N THR A 90 8.81 0.07 6.05
CA THR A 90 9.23 -1.33 6.14
C THR A 90 9.42 -1.94 4.75
N CYS A 91 10.13 -3.07 4.67
CA CYS A 91 10.25 -3.81 3.41
C CYS A 91 9.11 -4.81 3.25
N ALA A 92 8.73 -5.13 2.01
CA ALA A 92 7.76 -6.18 1.72
C ALA A 92 7.99 -6.77 0.33
N GLY A 93 7.58 -8.02 0.16
CA GLY A 93 7.55 -8.72 -1.13
C GLY A 93 6.23 -9.46 -1.30
N VAL A 94 5.92 -9.83 -2.54
CA VAL A 94 4.68 -10.52 -2.90
C VAL A 94 5.00 -11.78 -3.67
N ILE A 95 4.37 -12.88 -3.29
CA ILE A 95 4.43 -14.16 -3.98
C ILE A 95 3.01 -14.62 -4.34
N LYS A 96 2.85 -15.34 -5.45
CA LYS A 96 1.56 -16.00 -5.75
C LYS A 96 1.22 -16.89 -4.56
N ALA A 97 -0.03 -16.86 -4.09
CA ALA A 97 -0.52 -17.70 -2.98
C ALA A 97 -1.41 -18.85 -3.47
N GLY A 98 -2.01 -18.70 -4.66
CA GLY A 98 -2.97 -19.65 -5.21
C GLY A 98 -3.85 -18.96 -6.25
N GLU A 99 -5.04 -19.50 -6.44
CA GLU A 99 -6.06 -18.95 -7.33
C GLU A 99 -7.41 -18.94 -6.62
N VAL A 100 -8.21 -17.91 -6.88
CA VAL A 100 -9.62 -17.82 -6.49
C VAL A 100 -10.39 -17.60 -7.77
N ASP A 101 -11.32 -18.49 -8.09
CA ASP A 101 -12.11 -18.44 -9.34
C ASP A 101 -11.24 -18.35 -10.62
N GLY A 102 -10.09 -19.05 -10.62
CA GLY A 102 -9.11 -19.02 -11.72
C GLY A 102 -8.27 -17.74 -11.80
N ILE A 103 -8.40 -16.85 -10.82
CA ILE A 103 -7.64 -15.60 -10.75
C ILE A 103 -6.48 -15.75 -9.77
N PRO A 104 -5.22 -15.46 -10.17
CA PRO A 104 -4.07 -15.49 -9.27
C PRO A 104 -4.22 -14.50 -8.11
N VAL A 105 -4.03 -15.00 -6.88
CA VAL A 105 -4.00 -14.17 -5.66
C VAL A 105 -2.60 -14.10 -5.07
N GLY A 106 -2.26 -12.98 -4.45
CA GLY A 106 -0.95 -12.70 -3.87
C GLY A 106 -0.94 -12.77 -2.35
N LEU A 107 0.12 -13.38 -1.79
CA LEU A 107 0.49 -13.29 -0.39
C LEU A 107 1.63 -12.27 -0.27
N GLN A 108 1.41 -11.26 0.55
CA GLN A 108 2.39 -10.25 0.90
C GLN A 108 3.14 -10.69 2.16
N VAL A 109 4.47 -10.63 2.10
CA VAL A 109 5.39 -10.90 3.21
C VAL A 109 6.09 -9.58 3.55
N GLN A 110 5.97 -9.15 4.79
CA GLN A 110 6.43 -7.84 5.27
C GLN A 110 7.50 -8.05 6.34
N GLY A 111 8.58 -7.29 6.29
CA GLY A 111 9.72 -7.43 7.20
C GLY A 111 10.19 -6.11 7.78
N LYS A 112 11.20 -6.18 8.65
CA LYS A 112 11.83 -5.00 9.26
C LYS A 112 12.43 -4.06 8.21
N VAL A 113 12.68 -2.82 8.61
CA VAL A 113 13.48 -1.88 7.83
C VAL A 113 14.82 -2.55 7.48
N LEU A 114 15.17 -2.59 6.19
CA LEU A 114 16.35 -3.29 5.66
C LEU A 114 16.36 -4.81 5.92
N GLY A 115 15.18 -5.42 6.10
CA GLY A 115 14.99 -6.85 6.34
C GLY A 115 14.75 -7.69 5.08
N GLU A 116 15.06 -7.18 3.89
CA GLU A 116 14.75 -7.80 2.59
C GLU A 116 15.30 -9.22 2.50
N GLY A 117 16.49 -9.48 3.06
CA GLY A 117 17.06 -10.82 3.06
C GLY A 117 16.18 -11.85 3.78
N THR A 118 15.53 -11.48 4.88
CA THR A 118 14.59 -12.36 5.60
C THR A 118 13.30 -12.55 4.80
N VAL A 119 12.76 -11.46 4.24
CA VAL A 119 11.56 -11.51 3.39
C VAL A 119 11.77 -12.43 2.19
N LEU A 120 12.89 -12.28 1.47
CA LEU A 120 13.21 -13.11 0.32
C LEU A 120 13.41 -14.58 0.69
N ARG A 121 14.05 -14.89 1.84
CA ARG A 121 14.17 -16.28 2.32
C ARG A 121 12.81 -16.92 2.59
N VAL A 122 11.91 -16.19 3.25
CA VAL A 122 10.54 -16.67 3.52
C VAL A 122 9.79 -16.89 2.22
N MET A 123 9.85 -15.93 1.29
CA MET A 123 9.20 -16.06 -0.02
C MET A 123 9.74 -17.26 -0.80
N HIS A 124 11.06 -17.46 -0.83
CA HIS A 124 11.68 -18.60 -1.50
C HIS A 124 11.24 -19.93 -0.89
N ALA A 125 11.15 -20.02 0.44
CA ALA A 125 10.63 -21.21 1.11
C ALA A 125 9.16 -21.47 0.77
N LEU A 126 8.33 -20.42 0.70
CA LEU A 126 6.93 -20.53 0.29
C LEU A 126 6.77 -20.94 -1.18
N GLU A 127 7.68 -20.53 -2.05
CA GLU A 127 7.72 -20.94 -3.44
C GLU A 127 8.00 -22.44 -3.59
N ALA A 128 8.95 -22.97 -2.79
CA ALA A 128 9.38 -24.37 -2.87
C ALA A 128 8.33 -25.38 -2.38
N VAL A 129 7.34 -24.93 -1.60
CA VAL A 129 6.28 -25.78 -1.04
C VAL A 129 5.04 -25.84 -1.95
N LYS A 130 5.02 -25.04 -3.02
CA LYS A 130 3.97 -25.06 -4.04
C LYS A 130 4.17 -26.15 -5.08
#